data_AF-N6UFB7-F1
#
_entry.id   AF-N6UFB7-F1
#
_cell.length_a   1.000
_cell.length_b   1.000
_cell.length_c   1.000
_cell.angle_alpha   90.00
_cell.angle_beta   90.00
_cell.angle_gamma   90.00
#
_symmetry.space_group_name_H-M   'P 1'
#
loop_
_entity.id
_entity.type
_entity.pdbx_description
1 polymer ?
#
loop_
_entity_poly.entity_id
_entity_poly.type
_entity_poly.pdbx_seq_one_letter_code
_entity_poly.pdbx_strand_id
1 'polypeptide(L)'
;MQTYLQTKLASFVNPEGGTPYSLEQHLASLLQLGRLDKINVIAATPLSSYVAERRVVPNADDPEADKCNASIMWSVINDPERSKCTWLRQASLTHGLLPLISCVQSVDNDSVSNLDNIRNLKAGIAYIDANFGYIARRKQLINVGYPETDTRQLSKISIVVRNDSTWYDGRLSSLAGKHACIPEYGGKEWLAFVDLLRNNSLINDTSDYGSVFSQFVGESCAPGAKDKDIDIPNTDGENLCDRCYPVDATKTAKYCNADSLNKYFQSSGALLCLRENNGDYAVVSLNDLPGDYLANATEQEQFRIISKNGSLAAYAGFNVDEEAPIIIIISGELVFGNASSVTTATHTYNDTVLYLREMEVEFGSRLEKSFKVFDRFNHTRNLLFPDSTPGITISGGSNKYISNYQELLKRSQTGQTVSSSALPVALPIFVALLLAAITRLV
;
A
#
# COMPACT_ATOMS: atom_id res chain seq x y z
N MET A 1 -30.77 -15.19 -3.72
CA MET A 1 -30.38 -16.49 -4.33
C MET A 1 -30.67 -17.68 -3.43
N GLN A 2 -30.24 -17.68 -2.16
CA GLN A 2 -30.48 -18.80 -1.22
C GLN A 2 -31.97 -19.09 -0.97
N THR A 3 -32.80 -18.07 -0.73
CA THR A 3 -34.26 -18.20 -0.56
C THR A 3 -34.96 -18.68 -1.85
N TYR A 4 -34.47 -18.25 -3.01
CA TYR A 4 -34.96 -18.67 -4.33
C TYR A 4 -34.64 -20.15 -4.58
N LEU A 5 -33.41 -20.59 -4.29
CA LEU A 5 -33.03 -21.99 -4.36
C LEU A 5 -33.83 -22.84 -3.38
N GLN A 6 -33.97 -22.44 -2.11
CA GLN A 6 -34.76 -23.22 -1.12
C GLN A 6 -36.22 -23.43 -1.55
N THR A 7 -36.87 -22.41 -2.12
CA THR A 7 -38.27 -22.49 -2.53
C THR A 7 -38.45 -23.17 -3.90
N LYS A 8 -37.47 -23.06 -4.80
CA LYS A 8 -37.56 -23.60 -6.16
C LYS A 8 -36.93 -24.98 -6.33
N LEU A 9 -35.99 -25.41 -5.47
CA LEU A 9 -35.35 -26.72 -5.57
C LEU A 9 -36.40 -27.84 -5.55
N ALA A 10 -37.39 -27.76 -4.67
CA ALA A 10 -38.51 -28.71 -4.61
C ALA A 10 -39.35 -28.70 -5.91
N SER A 11 -39.59 -27.52 -6.50
CA SER A 11 -40.33 -27.41 -7.76
C SER A 11 -39.54 -27.82 -9.00
N PHE A 12 -38.20 -27.75 -8.96
CA PHE A 12 -37.32 -28.32 -10.00
C PHE A 12 -37.24 -29.85 -9.91
N VAL A 13 -37.63 -30.41 -8.76
CA VAL A 13 -37.59 -31.84 -8.44
C VAL A 13 -38.95 -32.51 -8.62
N ASN A 14 -40.03 -31.75 -8.69
CA ASN A 14 -41.36 -32.24 -9.05
C ASN A 14 -42.11 -31.15 -9.82
N PRO A 15 -41.91 -31.05 -11.16
CA PRO A 15 -42.71 -30.15 -11.98
C PRO A 15 -44.17 -30.63 -12.02
N GLU A 16 -45.12 -29.71 -11.82
CA GLU A 16 -46.55 -30.01 -11.86
C GLU A 16 -46.93 -30.65 -13.21
N GLY A 17 -47.40 -31.90 -13.16
CA GLY A 17 -47.92 -32.64 -14.33
C GLY A 17 -47.03 -33.75 -14.89
N GLY A 18 -45.84 -34.02 -14.33
CA GLY A 18 -44.98 -35.16 -14.69
C GLY A 18 -45.07 -36.33 -13.71
N THR A 19 -44.73 -37.56 -14.14
CA THR A 19 -44.51 -38.69 -13.23
C THR A 19 -43.49 -38.29 -12.15
N PRO A 20 -43.78 -38.49 -10.85
CA PRO A 20 -42.93 -37.98 -9.78
C PRO A 20 -41.58 -38.69 -9.81
N TYR A 21 -40.57 -38.02 -10.33
CA TYR A 21 -39.19 -38.49 -10.19
C TYR A 21 -38.75 -38.18 -8.75
N SER A 22 -38.05 -39.11 -8.10
CA SER A 22 -37.43 -38.80 -6.81
C SER A 22 -36.40 -37.65 -6.97
N LEU A 23 -36.10 -36.92 -5.89
CA LEU A 23 -35.00 -35.94 -5.85
C LEU A 23 -33.70 -36.50 -6.44
N GLU A 24 -33.43 -37.78 -6.20
CA GLU A 24 -32.26 -38.49 -6.71
C GLU A 24 -32.32 -38.65 -8.23
N GLN A 25 -33.49 -38.94 -8.80
CA GLN A 25 -33.65 -39.09 -10.25
C GLN A 25 -33.47 -37.76 -11.00
N HIS A 26 -33.99 -36.66 -10.44
CA HIS A 26 -33.76 -35.33 -10.99
C HIS A 26 -32.30 -34.89 -10.87
N LEU A 27 -31.68 -35.10 -9.70
CA LEU A 27 -30.27 -34.78 -9.50
C LEU A 27 -29.36 -35.64 -10.39
N ALA A 28 -29.67 -36.92 -10.59
CA ALA A 28 -28.91 -37.79 -11.49
C ALA A 28 -29.02 -37.34 -12.94
N SER A 29 -30.21 -36.93 -13.38
CA SER A 29 -30.39 -36.33 -14.71
C SER A 29 -29.59 -35.03 -14.87
N LEU A 30 -29.68 -34.11 -13.90
CA LEU A 30 -29.01 -32.81 -13.94
C LEU A 30 -27.48 -32.92 -13.88
N LEU A 31 -26.98 -33.86 -13.07
CA LEU A 31 -25.54 -34.15 -12.94
C LEU A 31 -25.04 -35.15 -13.99
N GLN A 32 -25.89 -35.59 -14.92
CA GLN A 32 -25.59 -36.59 -15.96
C GLN A 32 -25.00 -37.90 -15.39
N LEU A 33 -25.45 -38.29 -14.21
CA LEU A 33 -25.07 -39.53 -13.57
C LEU A 33 -25.89 -40.67 -14.17
N GLY A 34 -25.24 -41.57 -14.92
CA GLY A 34 -25.90 -42.72 -15.55
C GLY A 34 -26.52 -43.75 -14.58
N ARG A 35 -26.34 -43.58 -13.25
CA ARG A 35 -26.89 -44.45 -12.20
C ARG A 35 -27.21 -43.64 -10.94
N LEU A 36 -28.31 -44.00 -10.26
CA LEU A 36 -28.82 -43.33 -9.06
C LEU A 36 -28.07 -43.70 -7.78
N ASP A 37 -27.32 -44.81 -7.79
CA ASP A 37 -26.55 -45.33 -6.65
C ASP A 37 -25.39 -44.42 -6.20
N LYS A 38 -25.11 -43.36 -6.97
CA LYS A 38 -24.11 -42.33 -6.64
C LYS A 38 -24.68 -41.13 -5.88
N ILE A 39 -25.99 -41.09 -5.65
CA ILE A 39 -26.65 -40.01 -4.92
C ILE A 39 -27.17 -40.57 -3.60
N ASN A 40 -26.66 -40.04 -2.50
CA ASN A 40 -27.13 -40.36 -1.17
C ASN A 40 -27.79 -39.11 -0.56
N VAL A 41 -29.12 -39.11 -0.49
CA VAL A 41 -29.87 -38.02 0.14
C VAL A 41 -29.82 -38.21 1.65
N ILE A 42 -29.06 -37.35 2.32
CA ILE A 42 -29.00 -37.30 3.77
C ILE A 42 -30.11 -36.40 4.32
N ALA A 43 -30.46 -36.61 5.60
CA ALA A 43 -31.32 -35.68 6.32
C ALA A 43 -30.72 -34.26 6.29
N ALA A 44 -31.58 -33.24 6.37
CA ALA A 44 -31.14 -31.85 6.42
C ALA A 44 -30.29 -31.62 7.68
N THR A 45 -28.97 -31.62 7.51
CA THR A 45 -27.99 -31.47 8.59
C THR A 45 -27.31 -30.11 8.47
N PRO A 46 -27.14 -29.35 9.57
CA PRO A 46 -26.33 -28.14 9.54
C PRO A 46 -24.93 -28.42 8.99
N LEU A 47 -24.41 -27.52 8.14
CA LEU A 47 -23.11 -27.72 7.50
C LEU A 47 -21.98 -27.97 8.52
N SER A 48 -22.02 -27.28 9.66
CA SER A 48 -21.08 -27.47 10.76
C SER A 48 -21.09 -28.91 11.29
N SER A 49 -22.27 -29.47 11.57
CA SER A 49 -22.42 -30.86 12.03
C SER A 49 -21.97 -31.86 10.96
N TYR A 50 -22.37 -31.64 9.71
CA TYR A 50 -21.99 -32.51 8.59
C TYR A 50 -20.46 -32.60 8.40
N VAL A 51 -19.78 -31.46 8.52
CA VAL A 51 -18.32 -31.38 8.39
C VAL A 51 -17.63 -31.96 9.63
N ALA A 52 -18.09 -31.62 10.84
CA ALA A 52 -17.49 -32.07 12.10
C ALA A 52 -17.51 -33.60 12.28
N GLU A 53 -18.54 -34.28 11.76
CA GLU A 53 -18.61 -35.74 11.73
C GLU A 53 -17.51 -36.40 10.88
N ARG A 54 -16.94 -35.67 9.91
CA ARG A 54 -16.05 -36.23 8.88
C ARG A 54 -14.63 -35.73 8.99
N ARG A 55 -14.42 -34.54 9.54
CA ARG A 55 -13.10 -33.95 9.73
C ARG A 55 -13.10 -32.94 10.88
N VAL A 56 -11.94 -32.78 11.50
CA VAL A 56 -11.68 -31.65 12.39
C VAL A 56 -11.62 -30.38 11.54
N VAL A 57 -12.39 -29.36 11.91
CA VAL A 57 -12.32 -28.04 11.29
C VAL A 57 -11.20 -27.26 11.97
N PRO A 58 -10.14 -26.85 11.24
CA PRO A 58 -9.07 -26.06 11.83
C PRO A 58 -9.62 -24.76 12.42
N ASN A 59 -9.21 -24.43 13.64
CA ASN A 59 -9.53 -23.17 14.29
C ASN A 59 -8.23 -22.41 14.55
N ALA A 60 -8.12 -21.19 14.03
CA ALA A 60 -6.91 -20.38 14.22
C ALA A 60 -6.71 -19.89 15.67
N ASP A 61 -7.74 -19.99 16.52
CA ASP A 61 -7.64 -19.74 17.97
C ASP A 61 -7.22 -20.97 18.77
N ASP A 62 -7.09 -22.13 18.14
CA ASP A 62 -6.57 -23.34 18.78
C ASP A 62 -5.05 -23.21 18.98
N PRO A 63 -4.52 -23.33 20.22
CA PRO A 63 -3.08 -23.32 20.46
C PRO A 63 -2.31 -24.40 19.66
N GLU A 64 -2.96 -25.51 19.29
CA GLU A 64 -2.34 -26.58 18.48
C GLU A 64 -2.29 -26.24 16.97
N ALA A 65 -2.95 -25.15 16.55
CA ALA A 65 -2.92 -24.72 15.14
C ALA A 65 -1.56 -24.13 14.73
N ASP A 66 -0.78 -23.59 15.68
CA ASP A 66 0.58 -23.13 15.42
C ASP A 66 1.57 -24.30 15.36
N LYS A 67 1.76 -24.84 14.15
CA LYS A 67 2.72 -25.92 13.90
C LYS A 67 4.14 -25.42 13.65
N CYS A 68 4.32 -24.12 13.46
CA CYS A 68 5.61 -23.53 13.08
C CYS A 68 6.35 -22.91 14.26
N ASN A 69 5.70 -22.78 15.43
CA ASN A 69 6.17 -21.99 16.58
C ASN A 69 6.57 -20.56 16.13
N ALA A 70 5.85 -20.03 15.15
CA ALA A 70 6.12 -18.76 14.51
C ALA A 70 4.82 -18.21 13.91
N SER A 71 4.70 -16.89 13.84
CA SER A 71 3.54 -16.25 13.21
C SER A 71 3.97 -15.07 12.33
N ILE A 72 3.24 -14.85 11.23
CA ILE A 72 3.32 -13.65 10.40
C ILE A 72 2.61 -12.53 11.14
N MET A 73 3.36 -11.66 11.82
CA MET A 73 2.83 -10.51 12.54
C MET A 73 2.43 -9.40 11.56
N TRP A 74 1.20 -9.47 11.05
CA TRP A 74 0.63 -8.52 10.12
C TRP A 74 0.10 -7.31 10.87
N SER A 75 0.63 -6.12 10.59
CA SER A 75 0.16 -4.91 11.23
C SER A 75 -0.98 -4.25 10.45
N VAL A 76 -1.96 -3.73 11.18
CA VAL A 76 -3.19 -3.10 10.66
C VAL A 76 -3.40 -1.74 11.32
N ILE A 77 -4.10 -0.83 10.64
CA ILE A 77 -4.28 0.57 11.10
C ILE A 77 -5.66 0.84 11.69
N ASN A 78 -6.64 -0.07 11.60
CA ASN A 78 -7.96 0.15 12.18
C ASN A 78 -8.75 -1.16 12.41
N ASP A 79 -9.88 -1.07 13.11
CA ASP A 79 -10.72 -2.22 13.45
C ASP A 79 -11.30 -2.97 12.23
N PRO A 80 -11.80 -2.29 11.17
CA PRO A 80 -12.20 -2.97 9.93
C PRO A 80 -11.07 -3.79 9.29
N GLU A 81 -9.86 -3.25 9.27
CA GLU A 81 -8.70 -3.93 8.72
C GLU A 81 -8.25 -5.09 9.61
N ARG A 82 -8.27 -4.92 10.94
CA ARG A 82 -8.05 -6.01 11.90
C ARG A 82 -9.04 -7.15 11.66
N SER A 83 -10.30 -6.81 11.44
CA SER A 83 -11.35 -7.80 11.16
C SER A 83 -11.05 -8.58 9.87
N LYS A 84 -10.68 -7.91 8.77
CA LYS A 84 -10.29 -8.58 7.52
C LYS A 84 -9.04 -9.44 7.71
N CYS A 85 -8.06 -8.98 8.48
CA CYS A 85 -6.85 -9.75 8.81
C CYS A 85 -7.19 -11.03 9.59
N THR A 86 -8.11 -10.98 10.57
CA THR A 86 -8.54 -12.16 11.31
C THR A 86 -9.25 -13.18 10.40
N TRP A 87 -10.04 -12.71 9.44
CA TRP A 87 -10.65 -13.59 8.42
C TRP A 87 -9.62 -14.20 7.49
N LEU A 88 -8.63 -13.41 7.05
CA LEU A 88 -7.49 -13.93 6.28
C LEU A 88 -6.75 -15.01 7.07
N ARG A 89 -6.47 -14.79 8.37
CA ARG A 89 -5.84 -15.79 9.25
C ARG A 89 -6.58 -17.12 9.24
N GLN A 90 -7.90 -17.10 9.41
CA GLN A 90 -8.72 -18.32 9.44
C GLN A 90 -8.82 -18.97 8.05
N ALA A 91 -8.95 -18.17 6.99
CA ALA A 91 -8.97 -18.66 5.61
C ALA A 91 -7.65 -19.37 5.27
N SER A 92 -6.51 -18.75 5.58
CA SER A 92 -5.18 -19.30 5.38
C SER A 92 -5.01 -20.66 6.05
N LEU A 93 -5.36 -20.77 7.34
CA LEU A 93 -5.29 -22.06 8.03
C LEU A 93 -6.19 -23.13 7.38
N THR A 94 -7.38 -22.74 6.92
CA THR A 94 -8.31 -23.66 6.25
C THR A 94 -7.76 -24.21 4.93
N HIS A 95 -6.92 -23.42 4.24
CA HIS A 95 -6.22 -23.80 3.01
C HIS A 95 -4.81 -24.37 3.27
N GLY A 96 -4.41 -24.54 4.52
CA GLY A 96 -3.13 -25.15 4.90
C GLY A 96 -1.93 -24.19 4.84
N LEU A 97 -2.16 -22.87 4.75
CA LEU A 97 -1.10 -21.87 4.77
C LEU A 97 -0.60 -21.66 6.20
N LEU A 98 0.70 -21.83 6.38
CA LEU A 98 1.46 -21.61 7.61
C LEU A 98 2.73 -20.81 7.28
N PRO A 99 3.32 -20.05 8.22
CA PRO A 99 2.90 -19.87 9.61
C PRO A 99 1.58 -19.09 9.76
N LEU A 100 0.93 -19.15 10.92
CA LEU A 100 -0.32 -18.42 11.16
C LEU A 100 -0.10 -16.90 11.13
N ILE A 101 -1.10 -16.14 10.67
CA ILE A 101 -1.07 -14.68 10.80
C ILE A 101 -1.41 -14.28 12.24
N SER A 102 -0.70 -13.30 12.79
CA SER A 102 -1.08 -12.57 13.99
C SER A 102 -1.39 -11.12 13.61
N CYS A 103 -2.60 -10.66 13.89
CA CYS A 103 -3.07 -9.33 13.48
C CYS A 103 -2.80 -8.30 14.59
N VAL A 104 -1.86 -7.38 14.35
CA VAL A 104 -1.39 -6.38 15.33
C VAL A 104 -1.84 -4.99 14.93
N GLN A 105 -2.77 -4.40 15.67
CA GLN A 105 -3.22 -3.04 15.39
C GLN A 105 -2.20 -2.00 15.87
N SER A 106 -2.01 -0.94 15.09
CA SER A 106 -1.17 0.20 15.48
C SER A 106 -1.74 0.94 16.69
N VAL A 107 -0.86 1.57 17.46
CA VAL A 107 -1.23 2.21 18.74
C VAL A 107 -2.20 3.37 18.52
N ASP A 108 -1.92 4.20 17.50
CA ASP A 108 -2.67 5.42 17.20
C ASP A 108 -3.64 5.25 16.02
N ASN A 109 -3.80 4.02 15.52
CA ASN A 109 -4.66 3.68 14.39
C ASN A 109 -4.32 4.45 13.10
N ASP A 110 -3.03 4.71 12.87
CA ASP A 110 -2.52 5.37 11.68
C ASP A 110 -1.35 4.61 11.06
N SER A 111 -0.91 5.06 9.87
CA SER A 111 0.18 4.46 9.12
C SER A 111 1.56 4.74 9.72
N VAL A 112 1.80 5.87 10.38
CA VAL A 112 3.12 6.22 10.93
C VAL A 112 3.42 5.37 12.16
N SER A 113 2.47 5.28 13.09
CA SER A 113 2.51 4.38 14.26
C SER A 113 2.59 2.91 13.86
N ASN A 114 2.01 2.53 12.70
CA ASN A 114 2.19 1.21 12.12
C ASN A 114 3.66 0.95 11.73
N LEU A 115 4.32 1.89 11.04
CA LEU A 115 5.76 1.78 10.76
C LEU A 115 6.60 1.68 12.05
N ASP A 116 6.24 2.43 13.10
CA ASP A 116 6.93 2.37 14.39
C ASP A 116 6.72 1.03 15.11
N ASN A 117 5.55 0.41 14.98
CA ASN A 117 5.33 -0.95 15.47
C ASN A 117 6.27 -1.95 14.80
N ILE A 118 6.43 -1.87 13.47
CA ILE A 118 7.34 -2.74 12.73
C ILE A 118 8.79 -2.48 13.14
N ARG A 119 9.19 -1.20 13.22
CA ARG A 119 10.54 -0.79 13.64
C ARG A 119 10.89 -1.31 15.04
N ASN A 120 9.94 -1.25 15.96
CA ASN A 120 10.12 -1.67 17.36
C ASN A 120 9.85 -3.16 17.58
N LEU A 121 9.79 -3.96 16.51
CA LEU A 121 9.56 -5.42 16.54
C LEU A 121 8.24 -5.82 17.25
N LYS A 122 7.26 -4.91 17.30
CA LYS A 122 5.89 -5.18 17.77
C LYS A 122 5.00 -5.73 16.67
N ALA A 123 5.41 -5.55 15.42
CA ALA A 123 4.84 -6.19 14.24
C ALA A 123 5.96 -6.54 13.24
N GLY A 124 5.63 -7.30 12.18
CA GLY A 124 6.61 -7.79 11.21
C GLY A 124 6.44 -7.23 9.81
N ILE A 125 5.19 -7.20 9.32
CA ILE A 125 4.88 -6.78 7.94
C ILE A 125 3.63 -5.89 7.91
N ALA A 126 3.61 -4.92 7.00
CA ALA A 126 2.39 -4.21 6.60
C ALA A 126 2.45 -3.79 5.14
N TYR A 127 1.26 -3.58 4.56
CA TYR A 127 1.12 -2.72 3.40
C TYR A 127 1.21 -1.25 3.83
N ILE A 128 1.88 -0.44 3.02
CA ILE A 128 1.94 1.00 3.19
C ILE A 128 1.68 1.70 1.85
N ASP A 129 0.99 2.83 1.91
CA ASP A 129 0.84 3.74 0.78
C ASP A 129 2.21 4.34 0.39
N ALA A 130 2.38 4.69 -0.89
CA ALA A 130 3.58 5.33 -1.41
C ALA A 130 3.95 6.63 -0.68
N ASN A 131 2.98 7.31 -0.05
CA ASN A 131 3.23 8.45 0.85
C ASN A 131 4.21 8.11 1.98
N PHE A 132 4.22 6.87 2.47
CA PHE A 132 5.01 6.49 3.64
C PHE A 132 6.35 5.81 3.27
N GLY A 133 6.65 5.64 1.98
CA GLY A 133 7.88 4.97 1.52
C GLY A 133 9.16 5.61 2.04
N TYR A 134 9.26 6.94 1.98
CA TYR A 134 10.43 7.68 2.49
C TYR A 134 10.59 7.50 4.00
N ILE A 135 9.48 7.65 4.75
CA ILE A 135 9.44 7.51 6.20
C ILE A 135 9.82 6.07 6.60
N ALA A 136 9.35 5.06 5.86
CA ALA A 136 9.73 3.67 6.08
C ALA A 136 11.24 3.45 5.94
N ARG A 137 11.90 4.07 4.96
CA ARG A 137 13.37 4.00 4.82
C ARG A 137 14.10 4.73 5.93
N ARG A 138 13.60 5.88 6.39
CA ARG A 138 14.12 6.60 7.57
C ARG A 138 14.02 5.74 8.84
N LYS A 139 12.94 4.97 8.98
CA LYS A 139 12.74 3.98 10.07
C LYS A 139 13.46 2.64 9.82
N GLN A 140 14.36 2.59 8.82
CA GLN A 140 15.19 1.43 8.47
C GLN A 140 14.39 0.17 8.10
N LEU A 141 13.16 0.33 7.60
CA LEU A 141 12.35 -0.77 7.12
C LEU A 141 12.74 -1.15 5.70
N ILE A 142 12.67 -2.44 5.40
CA ILE A 142 13.01 -3.00 4.09
C ILE A 142 11.75 -3.34 3.29
N ASN A 143 11.87 -3.37 1.98
CA ASN A 143 10.81 -3.80 1.08
C ASN A 143 10.75 -5.34 0.98
N VAL A 144 9.54 -5.89 0.94
CA VAL A 144 9.28 -7.32 0.64
C VAL A 144 8.74 -7.49 -0.78
N GLY A 145 7.88 -6.57 -1.20
CA GLY A 145 7.25 -6.63 -2.51
C GLY A 145 6.38 -5.41 -2.79
N TYR A 146 5.79 -5.41 -3.97
CA TYR A 146 4.96 -4.32 -4.47
C TYR A 146 3.62 -4.90 -4.90
N PRO A 147 2.51 -4.55 -4.22
CA PRO A 147 1.19 -4.73 -4.80
C PRO A 147 1.15 -4.02 -6.14
N GLU A 148 0.82 -4.76 -7.20
CA GLU A 148 0.65 -4.17 -8.52
C GLU A 148 -0.47 -3.14 -8.48
N THR A 149 -0.30 -2.06 -9.26
CA THR A 149 -1.26 -0.95 -9.29
C THR A 149 -1.93 -0.91 -10.65
N ASP A 150 -3.27 -0.90 -10.68
CA ASP A 150 -4.03 -0.59 -11.89
C ASP A 150 -3.54 0.76 -12.44
N THR A 151 -3.32 0.85 -13.76
CA THR A 151 -2.85 2.08 -14.41
C THR A 151 -3.65 3.34 -14.07
N ARG A 152 -4.93 3.20 -13.73
CA ARG A 152 -5.82 4.29 -13.31
C ARG A 152 -5.57 4.77 -11.88
N GLN A 153 -4.86 3.98 -11.07
CA GLN A 153 -4.50 4.28 -9.69
C GLN A 153 -3.01 4.57 -9.48
N LEU A 154 -2.23 4.63 -10.56
CA LEU A 154 -0.85 5.10 -10.48
C LEU A 154 -0.80 6.54 -10.00
N SER A 155 0.15 6.91 -9.16
CA SER A 155 0.32 8.30 -8.77
C SER A 155 1.06 9.06 -9.86
N LYS A 156 0.36 9.96 -10.54
CA LYS A 156 0.90 10.85 -11.59
C LYS A 156 1.26 12.19 -10.97
N ILE A 157 2.47 12.28 -10.44
CA ILE A 157 2.90 13.44 -9.65
C ILE A 157 3.31 14.59 -10.58
N SER A 158 2.67 15.74 -10.44
CA SER A 158 2.85 16.91 -11.31
C SER A 158 2.93 18.20 -10.51
N ILE A 159 3.63 19.20 -11.05
CA ILE A 159 3.62 20.57 -10.53
C ILE A 159 2.52 21.34 -11.26
N VAL A 160 1.71 22.06 -10.50
CA VAL A 160 0.56 22.81 -10.99
C VAL A 160 0.70 24.27 -10.60
N VAL A 161 0.44 25.17 -11.53
CA VAL A 161 0.28 26.61 -11.29
C VAL A 161 -1.10 27.06 -11.75
N ARG A 162 -1.55 28.24 -11.32
CA ARG A 162 -2.72 28.85 -11.93
C ARG A 162 -2.40 29.28 -13.36
N ASN A 163 -3.37 29.15 -14.26
CA ASN A 163 -3.19 29.46 -15.68
C ASN A 163 -2.91 30.95 -15.94
N ASP A 164 -3.35 31.84 -15.04
CA ASP A 164 -3.11 33.28 -15.09
C ASP A 164 -1.79 33.71 -14.42
N SER A 165 -0.95 32.76 -13.99
CA SER A 165 0.32 33.07 -13.33
C SER A 165 1.30 33.77 -14.27
N THR A 166 1.73 34.98 -13.92
CA THR A 166 2.69 35.78 -14.69
C THR A 166 4.12 35.72 -14.18
N TRP A 167 4.34 35.15 -12.99
CA TRP A 167 5.65 35.08 -12.35
C TRP A 167 6.51 33.92 -12.86
N TYR A 168 5.92 32.92 -13.51
CA TYR A 168 6.62 31.74 -13.99
C TYR A 168 7.19 31.97 -15.40
N ASP A 169 8.50 31.82 -15.56
CA ASP A 169 9.24 32.11 -16.80
C ASP A 169 9.60 30.86 -17.61
N GLY A 170 9.08 29.69 -17.24
CA GLY A 170 9.41 28.42 -17.89
C GLY A 170 10.67 27.73 -17.35
N ARG A 171 11.18 28.16 -16.19
CA ARG A 171 12.32 27.53 -15.52
C ARG A 171 11.94 27.08 -14.12
N LEU A 172 12.37 25.88 -13.73
CA LEU A 172 12.16 25.35 -12.38
C LEU A 172 12.79 26.24 -11.28
N SER A 173 13.85 27.00 -11.60
CA SER A 173 14.46 27.96 -10.67
C SER A 173 13.49 29.05 -10.19
N SER A 174 12.46 29.36 -10.97
CA SER A 174 11.50 30.41 -10.64
C SER A 174 10.53 30.01 -9.52
N LEU A 175 10.53 28.72 -9.15
CA LEU A 175 9.84 28.20 -7.98
C LEU A 175 10.54 28.54 -6.65
N ALA A 176 11.82 28.94 -6.69
CA ALA A 176 12.57 29.28 -5.49
C ALA A 176 11.96 30.51 -4.80
N GLY A 177 11.76 30.42 -3.48
CA GLY A 177 11.14 31.45 -2.65
C GLY A 177 9.63 31.64 -2.88
N LYS A 178 9.00 30.79 -3.71
CA LYS A 178 7.54 30.80 -3.92
C LYS A 178 6.83 29.93 -2.88
N HIS A 179 5.57 30.23 -2.63
CA HIS A 179 4.73 29.55 -1.64
C HIS A 179 4.23 28.23 -2.24
N ALA A 180 4.55 27.11 -1.60
CA ALA A 180 4.21 25.78 -2.08
C ALA A 180 2.96 25.23 -1.36
N CYS A 181 2.08 24.57 -2.11
CA CYS A 181 1.01 23.73 -1.59
C CYS A 181 1.41 22.26 -1.75
N ILE A 182 1.79 21.61 -0.65
CA ILE A 182 2.21 20.20 -0.62
C ILE A 182 1.10 19.38 0.05
N PRO A 183 0.66 18.25 -0.54
CA PRO A 183 -0.38 17.38 0.00
C PRO A 183 -0.10 16.85 1.41
N GLU A 184 1.13 16.39 1.63
CA GLU A 184 1.59 15.77 2.86
C GLU A 184 3.12 15.84 2.91
N TYR A 185 3.65 16.37 4.02
CA TYR A 185 5.09 16.48 4.24
C TYR A 185 5.72 15.10 4.46
N GLY A 186 6.83 14.80 3.80
CA GLY A 186 7.40 13.45 3.79
C GLY A 186 6.69 12.48 2.84
N GLY A 187 5.56 12.90 2.25
CA GLY A 187 4.76 12.14 1.28
C GLY A 187 5.42 11.99 -0.10
N LYS A 188 4.75 11.27 -1.00
CA LYS A 188 5.29 10.95 -2.33
C LYS A 188 5.46 12.18 -3.22
N GLU A 189 4.53 13.15 -3.15
CA GLU A 189 4.61 14.41 -3.90
C GLU A 189 5.77 15.28 -3.43
N TRP A 190 5.93 15.41 -2.10
CA TRP A 190 7.05 16.11 -1.50
C TRP A 190 8.37 15.50 -1.91
N LEU A 191 8.51 14.17 -1.80
CA LEU A 191 9.73 13.46 -2.14
C LEU A 191 10.09 13.60 -3.62
N ALA A 192 9.12 13.42 -4.51
CA ALA A 192 9.30 13.56 -5.95
C ALA A 192 9.73 14.99 -6.33
N PHE A 193 9.18 16.00 -5.65
CA PHE A 193 9.57 17.38 -5.88
C PHE A 193 10.99 17.66 -5.41
N VAL A 194 11.38 17.21 -4.21
CA VAL A 194 12.75 17.34 -3.72
C VAL A 194 13.76 16.64 -4.64
N ASP A 195 13.44 15.42 -5.11
CA ASP A 195 14.27 14.70 -6.09
C ASP A 195 14.40 15.47 -7.42
N LEU A 196 13.30 16.06 -7.92
CA LEU A 196 13.33 16.91 -9.12
C LEU A 196 14.28 18.11 -8.95
N LEU A 197 14.18 18.83 -7.82
CA LEU A 197 15.02 19.99 -7.54
C LEU A 197 16.50 19.58 -7.45
N ARG A 198 16.79 18.47 -6.78
CA ARG A 198 18.15 17.92 -6.65
C ARG A 198 18.74 17.55 -8.00
N ASN A 199 17.99 16.83 -8.84
CA ASN A 199 18.45 16.41 -10.17
C ASN A 199 18.68 17.57 -11.13
N ASN A 200 18.05 18.71 -10.89
CA ASN A 200 18.27 19.95 -11.65
C ASN A 200 19.28 20.90 -10.98
N SER A 201 19.97 20.44 -9.92
CA SER A 201 20.96 21.23 -9.17
C SER A 201 20.40 22.56 -8.62
N LEU A 202 19.11 22.60 -8.29
CA LEU A 202 18.44 23.76 -7.69
C LEU A 202 18.52 23.79 -6.16
N ILE A 203 18.87 22.65 -5.57
CA ILE A 203 19.15 22.49 -4.16
C ILE A 203 20.45 21.70 -3.99
N ASN A 204 21.05 21.80 -2.80
CA ASN A 204 22.28 21.08 -2.48
C ASN A 204 22.08 19.55 -2.56
N ASP A 205 23.12 18.86 -3.02
CA ASP A 205 23.18 17.41 -3.08
C ASP A 205 23.45 16.82 -1.67
N THR A 206 22.40 16.73 -0.84
CA THR A 206 22.47 16.27 0.55
C THR A 206 21.32 15.31 0.87
N SER A 207 21.45 14.49 1.91
CA SER A 207 20.33 13.72 2.48
C SER A 207 19.45 14.51 3.44
N ASP A 208 19.82 15.75 3.76
CA ASP A 208 19.07 16.64 4.64
C ASP A 208 17.93 17.33 3.89
N TYR A 209 16.93 16.53 3.50
CA TYR A 209 15.80 16.97 2.69
C TYR A 209 14.91 17.99 3.40
N GLY A 210 14.80 17.92 4.74
CA GLY A 210 14.04 18.89 5.51
C GLY A 210 14.62 20.29 5.38
N SER A 211 15.94 20.43 5.54
CA SER A 211 16.64 21.71 5.45
C SER A 211 16.59 22.31 4.05
N VAL A 212 16.97 21.54 3.02
CA VAL A 212 17.03 22.07 1.65
C VAL A 212 15.65 22.40 1.08
N PHE A 213 14.62 21.62 1.44
CA PHE A 213 13.26 21.94 1.05
C PHE A 213 12.78 23.23 1.73
N SER A 214 13.00 23.34 3.05
CA SER A 214 12.62 24.53 3.84
C SER A 214 13.28 25.81 3.34
N GLN A 215 14.54 25.74 2.88
CA GLN A 215 15.27 26.89 2.32
C GLN A 215 14.85 27.23 0.88
N PHE A 216 14.38 26.24 0.11
CA PHE A 216 13.99 26.45 -1.27
C PHE A 216 12.64 27.16 -1.39
N VAL A 217 11.68 26.84 -0.53
CA VAL A 217 10.32 27.40 -0.58
C VAL A 217 10.16 28.62 0.34
N GLY A 218 9.26 29.52 -0.03
CA GLY A 218 8.78 30.56 0.90
C GLY A 218 7.82 29.99 1.94
N GLU A 219 7.11 30.86 2.66
CA GLU A 219 6.01 30.46 3.54
C GLU A 219 5.04 29.54 2.78
N SER A 220 4.75 28.36 3.31
CA SER A 220 4.09 27.30 2.54
C SER A 220 3.06 26.56 3.38
N CYS A 221 2.31 25.67 2.74
CA CYS A 221 1.54 24.66 3.46
C CYS A 221 2.00 23.26 3.07
N ALA A 222 2.57 22.56 4.04
CA ALA A 222 2.95 21.16 3.99
C ALA A 222 2.42 20.45 5.25
N PRO A 223 1.17 19.94 5.21
CA PRO A 223 0.55 19.19 6.30
C PRO A 223 1.48 18.10 6.85
N GLY A 224 1.68 18.05 8.16
CA GLY A 224 2.60 17.11 8.82
C GLY A 224 3.99 17.68 9.12
N ALA A 225 4.38 18.86 8.62
CA ALA A 225 5.74 19.39 8.85
C ALA A 225 6.08 19.71 10.32
N LYS A 226 5.07 19.83 11.19
CA LYS A 226 5.23 19.96 12.66
C LYS A 226 5.00 18.64 13.42
N ASP A 227 4.83 17.54 12.71
CA ASP A 227 4.66 16.22 13.29
C ASP A 227 6.02 15.64 13.68
N LYS A 228 6.12 15.18 14.93
CA LYS A 228 7.34 14.60 15.47
C LYS A 228 7.51 13.14 15.03
N ASP A 229 6.44 12.46 14.67
CA ASP A 229 6.47 11.03 14.34
C ASP A 229 6.98 10.76 12.91
N ILE A 230 6.91 11.79 12.05
CA ILE A 230 7.52 11.83 10.71
C ILE A 230 9.06 11.95 10.80
N ASP A 231 9.57 12.67 11.81
CA ASP A 231 11.00 12.79 12.17
C ASP A 231 11.95 13.05 10.97
N ILE A 232 11.64 14.09 10.19
CA ILE A 232 12.55 14.62 9.15
C ILE A 232 13.41 15.73 9.78
N PRO A 233 14.75 15.59 9.84
CA PRO A 233 15.62 16.54 10.54
C PRO A 233 15.64 17.91 9.88
N ASN A 234 16.00 18.93 10.66
CA ASN A 234 16.24 20.30 10.20
C ASN A 234 15.07 20.89 9.39
N THR A 235 13.85 20.42 9.67
CA THR A 235 12.61 20.93 9.09
C THR A 235 12.27 22.28 9.72
N ASP A 236 12.08 23.31 8.91
CA ASP A 236 11.48 24.57 9.37
C ASP A 236 9.95 24.43 9.36
N GLY A 237 9.44 23.79 10.41
CA GLY A 237 8.00 23.54 10.54
C GLY A 237 7.17 24.81 10.64
N GLU A 238 7.74 25.95 11.05
CA GLU A 238 7.01 27.23 11.07
C GLU A 238 6.80 27.74 9.65
N ASN A 239 7.88 27.85 8.85
CA ASN A 239 7.79 28.25 7.45
C ASN A 239 6.87 27.34 6.62
N LEU A 240 7.01 26.02 6.81
CA LEU A 240 6.27 25.02 6.02
C LEU A 240 4.79 24.89 6.40
N CYS A 241 4.37 25.47 7.52
CA CYS A 241 2.99 25.39 8.00
C CYS A 241 2.29 26.74 8.06
N ASP A 242 3.00 27.84 7.76
CA ASP A 242 2.49 29.21 7.86
C ASP A 242 1.20 29.42 7.06
N ARG A 243 1.12 28.80 5.88
CA ARG A 243 -0.04 28.90 4.99
C ARG A 243 -1.08 27.81 5.23
N CYS A 244 -0.94 26.92 6.21
CA CYS A 244 -1.95 25.88 6.43
C CYS A 244 -3.15 26.40 7.21
N TYR A 245 -4.36 26.08 6.73
CA TYR A 245 -5.61 26.44 7.40
C TYR A 245 -6.40 25.22 7.87
N PRO A 246 -7.04 25.29 9.05
CA PRO A 246 -7.96 24.25 9.47
C PRO A 246 -9.27 24.33 8.67
N VAL A 247 -9.97 23.20 8.57
CA VAL A 247 -11.36 23.17 8.04
C VAL A 247 -12.30 23.94 8.97
N ASP A 248 -12.06 23.87 10.28
CA ASP A 248 -12.86 24.53 11.31
C ASP A 248 -11.94 25.19 12.37
N ALA A 249 -12.02 26.51 12.46
CA ALA A 249 -11.22 27.32 13.38
C ALA A 249 -11.68 27.22 14.85
N THR A 250 -12.84 26.60 15.13
CA THR A 250 -13.42 26.49 16.48
C THR A 250 -12.95 25.25 17.24
N LYS A 251 -12.46 24.22 16.53
CA LYS A 251 -11.71 23.13 17.14
C LYS A 251 -10.35 23.69 17.55
N THR A 252 -9.75 23.16 18.61
CA THR A 252 -8.34 23.39 19.01
C THR A 252 -7.37 22.83 17.95
N ALA A 253 -7.59 23.16 16.68
CA ALA A 253 -6.90 22.60 15.53
C ALA A 253 -5.46 23.10 15.58
N LYS A 254 -4.56 22.16 15.85
CA LYS A 254 -3.14 22.35 15.57
C LYS A 254 -3.04 22.61 14.07
N TYR A 255 -2.70 23.84 13.69
CA TYR A 255 -2.40 24.18 12.30
C TYR A 255 -1.41 23.12 11.77
N CYS A 256 -1.60 22.68 10.52
CA CYS A 256 -0.67 21.76 9.84
C CYS A 256 -0.75 20.26 10.19
N ASN A 257 -1.88 19.74 10.69
CA ASN A 257 -2.05 18.28 10.81
C ASN A 257 -2.02 17.60 9.43
N ALA A 258 -1.47 16.39 9.34
CA ALA A 258 -1.55 15.51 8.17
C ALA A 258 -2.84 14.69 8.18
N ASP A 259 -3.99 15.36 8.31
CA ASP A 259 -5.30 14.72 8.37
C ASP A 259 -6.39 15.63 7.76
N SER A 260 -7.63 15.11 7.72
CA SER A 260 -8.80 15.82 7.19
C SER A 260 -9.20 17.08 7.97
N LEU A 261 -8.57 17.40 9.12
CA LEU A 261 -8.81 18.66 9.83
C LEU A 261 -8.02 19.81 9.20
N ASN A 262 -7.01 19.52 8.39
CA ASN A 262 -6.29 20.50 7.59
C ASN A 262 -6.96 20.64 6.20
N LYS A 263 -7.40 21.87 5.90
CA LYS A 263 -8.12 22.22 4.67
C LYS A 263 -7.31 21.89 3.41
N TYR A 264 -5.98 21.92 3.50
CA TYR A 264 -5.08 21.75 2.37
C TYR A 264 -4.39 20.38 2.33
N PHE A 265 -4.88 19.41 3.10
CA PHE A 265 -4.38 18.04 3.11
C PHE A 265 -4.74 17.26 1.82
N GLN A 266 -3.84 16.37 1.40
CA GLN A 266 -3.92 15.56 0.18
C GLN A 266 -3.94 16.38 -1.12
N SER A 267 -3.85 15.71 -2.27
CA SER A 267 -3.82 16.35 -3.60
C SER A 267 -5.00 17.31 -3.83
N SER A 268 -6.19 16.95 -3.35
CA SER A 268 -7.38 17.81 -3.39
C SER A 268 -7.20 19.11 -2.62
N GLY A 269 -6.66 19.03 -1.40
CA GLY A 269 -6.42 20.19 -0.55
C GLY A 269 -5.26 21.05 -1.04
N ALA A 270 -4.19 20.46 -1.56
CA ALA A 270 -3.09 21.21 -2.15
C ALA A 270 -3.53 22.01 -3.39
N LEU A 271 -4.40 21.43 -4.22
CA LEU A 271 -4.99 22.13 -5.36
C LEU A 271 -5.96 23.23 -4.91
N LEU A 272 -6.71 23.02 -3.83
CA LEU A 272 -7.53 24.05 -3.19
C LEU A 272 -6.68 25.22 -2.67
N CYS A 273 -5.54 24.94 -2.03
CA CYS A 273 -4.57 25.95 -1.58
C CYS A 273 -4.09 26.84 -2.73
N LEU A 274 -3.79 26.24 -3.89
CA LEU A 274 -3.40 26.97 -5.09
C LEU A 274 -4.55 27.82 -5.64
N ARG A 275 -5.77 27.27 -5.66
CA ARG A 275 -6.99 27.94 -6.15
C ARG A 275 -7.34 29.17 -5.32
N GLU A 276 -7.19 29.07 -4.00
CA GLU A 276 -7.48 30.17 -3.07
C GLU A 276 -6.36 31.20 -2.97
N ASN A 277 -5.38 31.14 -3.88
CA ASN A 277 -4.23 32.05 -3.92
C ASN A 277 -3.41 32.05 -2.61
N ASN A 278 -3.42 30.92 -1.91
CA ASN A 278 -2.69 30.74 -0.66
C ASN A 278 -1.33 30.05 -0.88
N GLY A 279 -1.11 29.53 -2.08
CA GLY A 279 0.21 29.21 -2.64
C GLY A 279 0.34 29.66 -4.09
N ASP A 280 1.58 29.68 -4.57
CA ASP A 280 1.94 30.02 -5.95
C ASP A 280 1.91 28.79 -6.87
N TYR A 281 2.26 27.61 -6.34
CA TYR A 281 2.22 26.32 -7.03
C TYR A 281 1.82 25.19 -6.09
N ALA A 282 1.29 24.10 -6.65
CA ALA A 282 0.99 22.88 -5.92
C ALA A 282 1.72 21.69 -6.55
N VAL A 283 2.13 20.72 -5.73
CA VAL A 283 2.66 19.44 -6.22
C VAL A 283 1.63 18.37 -5.90
N VAL A 284 0.97 17.79 -6.90
CA VAL A 284 -0.18 16.90 -6.69
C VAL A 284 -0.04 15.61 -7.48
N SER A 285 -0.66 14.54 -6.99
CA SER A 285 -0.94 13.35 -7.79
C SER A 285 -2.28 13.53 -8.50
N LEU A 286 -2.27 13.63 -9.83
CA LEU A 286 -3.47 13.93 -10.62
C LEU A 286 -4.54 12.84 -10.52
N ASN A 287 -4.14 11.58 -10.35
CA ASN A 287 -5.07 10.45 -10.20
C ASN A 287 -5.68 10.36 -8.79
N ASP A 288 -5.16 11.11 -7.81
CA ASP A 288 -5.69 11.17 -6.45
C ASP A 288 -6.81 12.24 -6.35
N LEU A 289 -7.04 13.02 -7.41
CA LEU A 289 -8.08 14.05 -7.45
C LEU A 289 -9.48 13.41 -7.62
N PRO A 290 -10.54 14.00 -7.02
CA PRO A 290 -11.90 13.48 -7.15
C PRO A 290 -12.35 13.46 -8.61
N GLY A 291 -13.08 12.40 -9.00
CA GLY A 291 -13.55 12.23 -10.38
C GLY A 291 -14.36 13.40 -10.92
N ASP A 292 -15.16 14.07 -10.08
CA ASP A 292 -15.94 15.25 -10.46
C ASP A 292 -15.05 16.43 -10.85
N TYR A 293 -13.90 16.57 -10.19
CA TYR A 293 -12.89 17.59 -10.52
C TYR A 293 -12.26 17.33 -11.89
N LEU A 294 -11.98 16.05 -12.18
CA LEU A 294 -11.45 15.60 -13.47
C LEU A 294 -12.50 15.63 -14.59
N ALA A 295 -13.80 15.73 -14.25
CA ALA A 295 -14.89 15.82 -15.22
C ALA A 295 -15.22 17.28 -15.61
N ASN A 296 -14.87 18.27 -14.79
CA ASN A 296 -15.17 19.68 -15.05
C ASN A 296 -14.01 20.39 -15.76
N ALA A 297 -14.10 20.49 -17.09
CA ALA A 297 -13.08 21.15 -17.92
C ALA A 297 -12.83 22.62 -17.50
N THR A 298 -13.88 23.36 -17.14
CA THR A 298 -13.77 24.78 -16.73
C THR A 298 -12.96 24.93 -15.45
N GLU A 299 -13.08 23.99 -14.51
CA GLU A 299 -12.27 24.00 -13.28
C GLU A 299 -10.81 23.69 -13.57
N GLN A 300 -10.54 22.77 -14.50
CA GLN A 300 -9.18 22.42 -14.89
C GLN A 300 -8.47 23.55 -15.64
N GLU A 301 -9.18 24.28 -16.51
CA GLU A 301 -8.62 25.39 -17.29
C GLU A 301 -8.11 26.57 -16.43
N GLN A 302 -8.46 26.60 -15.14
CA GLN A 302 -7.89 27.53 -14.16
C GLN A 302 -6.43 27.22 -13.82
N PHE A 303 -5.94 26.03 -14.20
CA PHE A 303 -4.62 25.52 -13.86
C PHE A 303 -3.81 25.18 -15.10
N ARG A 304 -2.51 25.04 -14.90
CA ARG A 304 -1.58 24.62 -15.93
C ARG A 304 -0.45 23.81 -15.31
N ILE A 305 -0.04 22.75 -16.00
CA ILE A 305 1.05 21.87 -15.54
C ILE A 305 2.41 22.48 -15.92
N ILE A 306 3.35 22.43 -14.97
CA ILE A 306 4.79 22.57 -15.25
C ILE A 306 5.34 21.17 -15.47
N SER A 307 5.88 20.94 -16.65
CA SER A 307 6.47 19.66 -17.05
C SER A 307 7.80 19.42 -16.32
N LYS A 308 8.25 18.16 -16.29
CA LYS A 308 9.53 17.76 -15.68
C LYS A 308 10.75 18.60 -16.09
N ASN A 309 10.77 19.13 -17.31
CA ASN A 309 11.85 19.99 -17.84
C ASN A 309 11.71 21.48 -17.50
N GLY A 310 10.67 21.89 -16.75
CA GLY A 310 10.35 23.28 -16.42
C GLY A 310 9.46 24.01 -17.45
N SER A 311 9.20 23.43 -18.62
CA SER A 311 8.29 24.07 -19.57
C SER A 311 6.83 23.99 -19.11
N LEU A 312 6.04 25.03 -19.38
CA LEU A 312 4.59 24.97 -19.21
C LEU A 312 3.98 24.05 -20.27
N ALA A 313 3.03 23.22 -19.86
CA ALA A 313 2.24 22.40 -20.78
C ALA A 313 1.59 23.27 -21.86
N ALA A 314 1.43 22.75 -23.07
CA ALA A 314 0.92 23.52 -24.21
C ALA A 314 -0.48 24.12 -23.96
N TYR A 315 -1.33 23.39 -23.23
CA TYR A 315 -2.70 23.77 -22.92
C TYR A 315 -2.92 23.85 -21.41
N ALA A 316 -3.95 24.60 -21.01
CA ALA A 316 -4.44 24.62 -19.63
C ALA A 316 -5.12 23.29 -19.27
N GLY A 317 -5.25 23.02 -17.98
CA GLY A 317 -5.81 21.77 -17.44
C GLY A 317 -4.78 20.67 -17.22
N PHE A 318 -5.30 19.45 -16.99
CA PHE A 318 -4.51 18.29 -16.57
C PHE A 318 -4.33 17.24 -17.65
N ASN A 319 -4.88 17.48 -18.85
CA ASN A 319 -4.66 16.61 -19.99
C ASN A 319 -3.28 16.88 -20.59
N VAL A 320 -2.29 16.10 -20.15
CA VAL A 320 -0.89 16.22 -20.55
C VAL A 320 -0.34 14.88 -21.03
N ASP A 321 0.72 14.94 -21.84
CA ASP A 321 1.43 13.75 -22.31
C ASP A 321 2.02 12.94 -21.15
N GLU A 322 2.26 11.64 -21.36
CA GLU A 322 2.80 10.75 -20.31
C GLU A 322 4.16 11.19 -19.75
N GLU A 323 4.92 12.02 -20.49
CA GLU A 323 6.24 12.51 -20.10
C GLU A 323 6.20 13.84 -19.31
N ALA A 324 5.03 14.50 -19.26
CA ALA A 324 4.90 15.78 -18.57
C ALA A 324 5.00 15.66 -17.03
N PRO A 325 4.37 14.67 -16.36
CA PRO A 325 4.51 14.49 -14.92
C PRO A 325 5.97 14.38 -14.48
N ILE A 326 6.28 14.83 -13.26
CA ILE A 326 7.61 14.70 -12.64
C ILE A 326 8.03 13.23 -12.65
N ILE A 327 7.10 12.38 -12.20
CA ILE A 327 7.26 10.93 -12.10
C ILE A 327 5.88 10.27 -12.02
N ILE A 328 5.80 9.03 -12.51
CA ILE A 328 4.62 8.17 -12.36
C ILE A 328 5.06 6.93 -11.58
N ILE A 329 4.42 6.68 -10.43
CA ILE A 329 4.77 5.60 -9.50
C ILE A 329 3.55 4.74 -9.15
N ILE A 330 3.83 3.57 -8.56
CA ILE A 330 2.83 2.69 -7.96
C ILE A 330 2.21 3.29 -6.69
N SER A 331 1.11 2.68 -6.22
CA SER A 331 0.34 3.15 -5.06
C SER A 331 0.95 2.82 -3.70
N GLY A 332 1.89 1.87 -3.61
CA GLY A 332 2.45 1.47 -2.33
C GLY A 332 3.32 0.23 -2.37
N GLU A 333 3.67 -0.28 -1.19
CA GLU A 333 4.57 -1.41 -1.04
C GLU A 333 4.30 -2.22 0.24
N LEU A 334 4.86 -3.42 0.31
CA LEU A 334 4.93 -4.22 1.53
C LEU A 334 6.28 -3.98 2.21
N VAL A 335 6.25 -3.54 3.46
CA VAL A 335 7.44 -3.29 4.28
C VAL A 335 7.59 -4.28 5.41
N PHE A 336 8.84 -4.52 5.80
CA PHE A 336 9.22 -5.47 6.83
C PHE A 336 10.34 -4.91 7.72
N GLY A 337 10.36 -5.33 8.99
CA GLY A 337 11.38 -4.92 9.95
C GLY A 337 12.77 -5.45 9.59
N ASN A 338 13.80 -4.61 9.63
CA ASN A 338 15.15 -5.06 9.28
C ASN A 338 15.70 -6.07 10.31
N ALA A 339 15.91 -7.30 9.85
CA ALA A 339 16.14 -8.49 10.65
C ALA A 339 17.58 -8.68 11.17
N SER A 340 18.28 -7.60 11.54
CA SER A 340 19.53 -7.74 12.30
C SER A 340 19.28 -8.17 13.77
N SER A 341 18.02 -8.31 14.20
CA SER A 341 17.62 -8.55 15.60
C SER A 341 16.43 -9.51 15.75
N VAL A 342 16.25 -10.49 14.86
CA VAL A 342 15.21 -11.52 15.04
C VAL A 342 15.77 -12.70 15.83
N THR A 343 15.49 -12.73 17.13
CA THR A 343 15.73 -13.90 17.99
C THR A 343 14.53 -14.85 17.93
N THR A 344 14.67 -15.93 17.17
CA THR A 344 14.12 -17.29 17.42
C THR A 344 12.61 -17.53 17.66
N ALA A 345 11.72 -16.53 17.58
CA ALA A 345 10.25 -16.73 17.74
C ALA A 345 9.37 -15.98 16.72
N THR A 346 9.98 -15.30 15.74
CA THR A 346 9.26 -14.56 14.68
C THR A 346 9.60 -15.12 13.31
N HIS A 347 8.62 -15.09 12.42
CA HIS A 347 8.75 -15.50 11.02
C HIS A 347 9.94 -14.81 10.33
N THR A 348 10.62 -15.56 9.46
CA THR A 348 11.73 -15.01 8.67
C THR A 348 11.21 -14.21 7.48
N TYR A 349 12.04 -13.32 6.94
CA TYR A 349 11.76 -12.65 5.66
C TYR A 349 11.38 -13.65 4.56
N ASN A 350 12.04 -14.81 4.51
CA ASN A 350 11.77 -15.86 3.54
C ASN A 350 10.38 -16.49 3.76
N ASP A 351 10.00 -16.75 5.01
CA ASP A 351 8.66 -17.25 5.33
C ASP A 351 7.59 -16.24 4.92
N THR A 352 7.82 -14.94 5.14
CA THR A 352 6.94 -13.87 4.65
C THR A 352 6.78 -13.92 3.13
N VAL A 353 7.88 -14.02 2.40
CA VAL A 353 7.86 -14.04 0.93
C VAL A 353 7.11 -15.27 0.42
N LEU A 354 7.36 -16.46 0.98
CA LEU A 354 6.65 -17.68 0.61
C LEU A 354 5.16 -17.57 0.94
N TYR A 355 4.83 -17.05 2.12
CA TYR A 355 3.46 -16.83 2.55
C TYR A 355 2.71 -15.91 1.59
N LEU A 356 3.30 -14.77 1.20
CA LEU A 356 2.69 -13.82 0.28
C LEU A 356 2.39 -14.46 -1.09
N ARG A 357 3.29 -15.32 -1.59
CA ARG A 357 3.08 -16.04 -2.86
C ARG A 357 1.90 -17.00 -2.78
N GLU A 358 1.84 -17.82 -1.73
CA GLU A 358 0.74 -18.77 -1.54
C GLU A 358 -0.59 -18.05 -1.25
N MET A 359 -0.55 -16.96 -0.47
CA MET A 359 -1.71 -16.12 -0.20
C MET A 359 -2.29 -15.53 -1.49
N GLU A 360 -1.44 -15.09 -2.43
CA GLU A 360 -1.89 -14.61 -3.73
C GLU A 360 -2.50 -15.72 -4.59
N VAL A 361 -1.89 -16.91 -4.62
CA VAL A 361 -2.42 -18.09 -5.32
C VAL A 361 -3.81 -18.46 -4.79
N GLU A 362 -3.99 -18.45 -3.46
CA GLU A 362 -5.22 -18.88 -2.84
C GLU A 362 -6.31 -17.80 -2.77
N PHE A 363 -5.93 -16.55 -2.54
CA PHE A 363 -6.86 -15.47 -2.20
C PHE A 363 -6.78 -14.24 -3.10
N GLY A 364 -5.94 -14.26 -4.13
CA GLY A 364 -5.80 -13.16 -5.09
C GLY A 364 -7.04 -12.93 -5.97
N SER A 365 -6.89 -12.08 -6.99
CA SER A 365 -7.97 -11.50 -7.81
C SER A 365 -8.65 -12.45 -8.81
N ARG A 366 -9.08 -13.64 -8.38
CA ARG A 366 -9.88 -14.60 -9.18
C ARG A 366 -11.33 -14.65 -8.70
N LEU A 367 -12.28 -14.83 -9.63
CA LEU A 367 -13.71 -14.81 -9.35
C LEU A 367 -14.19 -15.96 -8.44
N GLU A 368 -13.45 -17.08 -8.39
CA GLU A 368 -13.86 -18.33 -7.74
C GLU A 368 -13.08 -18.64 -6.45
N LYS A 369 -12.78 -17.62 -5.63
CA LYS A 369 -12.08 -17.81 -4.35
C LYS A 369 -13.02 -17.64 -3.16
N SER A 370 -12.84 -18.48 -2.13
CA SER A 370 -13.64 -18.46 -0.90
C SER A 370 -13.38 -17.22 -0.05
N PHE A 371 -12.18 -16.67 -0.15
CA PHE A 371 -11.76 -15.42 0.47
C PHE A 371 -10.97 -14.62 -0.58
N LYS A 372 -11.17 -13.31 -0.64
CA LYS A 372 -10.57 -12.43 -1.63
C LYS A 372 -9.79 -11.33 -0.91
N VAL A 373 -8.46 -11.46 -0.90
CA VAL A 373 -7.58 -10.59 -0.10
C VAL A 373 -7.53 -9.17 -0.66
N PHE A 374 -7.68 -9.00 -1.97
CA PHE A 374 -7.68 -7.69 -2.63
C PHE A 374 -9.06 -7.06 -2.79
N ASP A 375 -10.17 -7.74 -2.46
CA ASP A 375 -11.51 -7.15 -2.59
C ASP A 375 -11.89 -6.36 -1.33
N ARG A 376 -12.87 -5.46 -1.47
CA ARG A 376 -13.59 -4.84 -0.34
C ARG A 376 -14.09 -5.90 0.65
N PHE A 377 -14.04 -5.58 1.93
CA PHE A 377 -14.51 -6.46 3.00
C PHE A 377 -15.54 -5.73 3.87
N ASN A 378 -16.70 -6.36 4.09
CA ASN A 378 -17.82 -5.81 4.86
C ASN A 378 -18.21 -4.37 4.41
N HIS A 379 -18.34 -4.17 3.09
CA HIS A 379 -18.62 -2.87 2.44
C HIS A 379 -17.52 -1.79 2.59
N THR A 380 -16.42 -2.09 3.27
CA THR A 380 -15.27 -1.20 3.41
C THR A 380 -14.22 -1.53 2.36
N ARG A 381 -13.73 -0.48 1.69
CA ARG A 381 -12.70 -0.58 0.64
C ARG A 381 -11.29 -0.47 1.23
N ASN A 382 -10.30 -0.92 0.46
CA ASN A 382 -8.88 -0.69 0.69
C ASN A 382 -8.38 -1.17 2.05
N LEU A 383 -8.83 -2.36 2.47
CA LEU A 383 -8.40 -3.01 3.70
C LEU A 383 -7.31 -4.04 3.40
N LEU A 384 -6.18 -3.99 4.11
CA LEU A 384 -4.94 -4.75 3.90
C LEU A 384 -4.20 -4.39 2.61
N PHE A 385 -4.95 -4.19 1.52
CA PHE A 385 -4.47 -3.82 0.21
C PHE A 385 -5.51 -2.92 -0.48
N PRO A 386 -5.10 -2.09 -1.44
CA PRO A 386 -6.03 -1.40 -2.34
C PRO A 386 -6.96 -2.38 -3.07
N ASP A 387 -8.22 -1.99 -3.25
CA ASP A 387 -9.24 -2.86 -3.86
C ASP A 387 -8.93 -3.26 -5.31
N SER A 388 -8.04 -2.53 -5.97
CA SER A 388 -7.67 -2.72 -7.37
C SER A 388 -6.38 -3.51 -7.56
N THR A 389 -5.78 -4.06 -6.50
CA THR A 389 -4.51 -4.78 -6.62
C THR A 389 -4.69 -6.03 -7.50
N PRO A 390 -4.04 -6.10 -8.68
CA PRO A 390 -4.13 -7.27 -9.55
C PRO A 390 -3.35 -8.47 -9.00
N GLY A 391 -2.25 -8.21 -8.29
CA GLY A 391 -1.32 -9.20 -7.76
C GLY A 391 -0.18 -8.56 -6.98
N ILE A 392 0.81 -9.36 -6.58
CA ILE A 392 1.98 -8.89 -5.82
C ILE A 392 3.26 -9.26 -6.56
N THR A 393 4.02 -8.25 -6.97
CA THR A 393 5.36 -8.44 -7.51
C THR A 393 6.39 -8.46 -6.38
N ILE A 394 6.98 -9.64 -6.13
CA ILE A 394 8.12 -9.82 -5.24
C ILE A 394 9.42 -9.58 -6.03
N SER A 395 10.33 -8.74 -5.50
CA SER A 395 11.68 -8.47 -6.06
C SER A 395 11.75 -7.64 -7.37
N GLY A 396 10.77 -6.78 -7.65
CA GLY A 396 10.92 -5.70 -8.64
C GLY A 396 11.04 -6.18 -10.10
N GLY A 397 9.96 -6.73 -10.64
CA GLY A 397 9.84 -7.10 -12.06
C GLY A 397 10.03 -5.93 -13.03
N SER A 398 9.90 -6.18 -14.33
CA SER A 398 10.12 -5.21 -15.42
C SER A 398 9.08 -4.07 -15.53
N ASN A 399 8.31 -3.82 -14.46
CA ASN A 399 7.30 -2.77 -14.45
C ASN A 399 7.97 -1.40 -14.23
N LYS A 400 7.90 -0.53 -15.24
CA LYS A 400 8.52 0.81 -15.23
C LYS A 400 8.09 1.67 -14.03
N TYR A 401 6.85 1.53 -13.56
CA TYR A 401 6.33 2.33 -12.44
C TYR A 401 6.87 1.85 -11.09
N ILE A 402 7.12 0.54 -10.95
CA ILE A 402 7.82 -0.02 -9.80
C ILE A 402 9.27 0.49 -9.81
N SER A 403 9.95 0.43 -10.96
CA SER A 403 11.34 0.93 -11.09
C SER A 403 11.46 2.41 -10.75
N ASN A 404 10.52 3.24 -11.23
CA ASN A 404 10.46 4.67 -10.87
C ASN A 404 10.37 4.89 -9.35
N TYR A 405 9.49 4.15 -8.67
CA TYR A 405 9.34 4.25 -7.22
C TYR A 405 10.59 3.79 -6.48
N GLN A 406 11.18 2.67 -6.90
CA GLN A 406 12.44 2.16 -6.33
C GLN A 406 13.58 3.15 -6.46
N GLU A 407 13.75 3.75 -7.64
CA GLU A 407 14.79 4.74 -7.88
C GLU A 407 14.59 6.00 -7.04
N LEU A 408 13.35 6.48 -6.91
CA LEU A 408 13.02 7.64 -6.09
C LEU A 408 13.43 7.40 -4.62
N LEU A 409 13.07 6.25 -4.04
CA LEU A 409 13.47 5.89 -2.68
C LEU A 409 14.98 5.64 -2.53
N LYS A 410 15.62 5.03 -3.52
CA LYS A 410 17.08 4.77 -3.49
C LYS A 410 17.86 6.10 -3.47
N ARG A 411 17.46 7.06 -4.29
CA ARG A 411 18.11 8.38 -4.37
C ARG A 411 17.95 9.14 -3.06
N SER A 412 16.81 9.02 -2.38
CA SER A 412 16.59 9.64 -1.07
C SER A 412 17.47 9.08 0.06
N GLN A 413 18.05 7.90 -0.13
CA GLN A 413 19.00 7.30 0.80
C GLN A 413 20.47 7.64 0.47
N THR A 414 20.74 8.06 -0.77
CA THR A 414 22.11 8.34 -1.24
C THR A 414 22.58 9.67 -0.63
N GLY A 415 23.37 9.59 0.44
CA GLY A 415 23.79 10.72 1.28
C GLY A 415 23.64 10.46 2.78
N GLN A 416 22.81 9.48 3.16
CA GLN A 416 22.91 8.88 4.49
C GLN A 416 24.21 8.07 4.48
N THR A 417 25.22 8.52 5.22
CA THR A 417 26.35 7.68 5.59
C THR A 417 25.80 6.50 6.38
N VAL A 418 25.40 5.46 5.67
CA VAL A 418 25.22 4.15 6.25
C VAL A 418 26.60 3.79 6.77
N SER A 419 26.75 3.77 8.08
CA SER A 419 27.84 3.07 8.76
C SER A 419 27.71 1.60 8.38
N SER A 420 28.10 1.24 7.16
CA SER A 420 28.19 -0.13 6.72
C SER A 420 29.36 -0.72 7.49
N SER A 421 29.08 -1.36 8.62
CA SER A 421 29.90 -2.48 9.09
C SER A 421 29.77 -3.60 8.06
N ALA A 422 30.41 -3.41 6.91
CA ALA A 422 30.73 -4.50 6.01
C ALA A 422 31.74 -5.38 6.76
N LEU A 423 31.24 -6.39 7.46
CA LEU A 423 32.06 -7.53 7.85
C LEU A 423 32.49 -8.19 6.53
N PRO A 424 33.80 -8.25 6.21
CA PRO A 424 34.24 -9.03 5.08
C PRO A 424 33.89 -10.49 5.38
N VAL A 425 33.07 -11.10 4.54
CA VAL A 425 32.89 -12.54 4.50
C VAL A 425 34.23 -13.12 4.03
N ALA A 426 35.14 -13.34 4.98
CA ALA A 426 36.29 -14.20 4.78
C ALA A 426 35.74 -15.63 4.68
N LEU A 427 35.65 -16.17 3.47
CA LEU A 427 35.48 -17.60 3.28
C LEU A 427 36.60 -18.32 4.03
N PRO A 428 36.31 -19.26 4.95
CA PRO A 428 37.35 -20.09 5.52
C PRO A 428 37.75 -21.11 4.46
N ILE A 429 38.85 -20.85 3.75
CA ILE A 429 39.50 -21.79 2.82
C ILE A 429 40.03 -23.05 3.56
N PHE A 430 39.89 -23.14 4.89
CA PHE A 430 40.44 -24.23 5.69
C PHE A 430 39.63 -25.53 5.76
N VAL A 431 38.42 -25.61 5.19
CA VAL A 431 37.62 -26.87 5.24
C VAL A 431 37.86 -27.78 4.03
N ALA A 432 38.41 -27.28 2.93
CA ALA A 432 38.66 -28.09 1.73
C ALA A 432 39.92 -28.98 1.81
N LEU A 433 40.84 -28.72 2.76
CA LEU A 433 42.09 -29.50 2.90
C LEU A 433 41.98 -30.70 3.84
N LEU A 434 40.95 -30.76 4.70
CA LEU A 434 40.76 -31.89 5.64
C LEU A 434 40.01 -33.08 5.02
N LEU A 435 39.25 -32.86 3.94
CA LEU A 435 38.56 -33.95 3.22
C LEU A 435 39.43 -34.65 2.17
N ALA A 436 40.53 -34.03 1.73
CA ALA A 436 41.47 -34.66 0.80
C ALA A 436 42.49 -35.60 1.49
N ALA A 437 42.64 -35.53 2.81
CA ALA A 437 43.58 -36.35 3.57
C ALA A 437 42.97 -37.69 4.07
N ILE A 438 41.64 -37.84 4.05
CA ILE A 438 40.97 -39.04 4.59
C ILE A 438 40.71 -40.12 3.51
N THR A 439 40.83 -39.80 2.21
CA THR A 439 40.68 -40.78 1.11
C THR A 439 41.99 -41.47 0.69
N ARG A 440 43.05 -41.44 1.51
CA ARG A 440 44.30 -42.20 1.27
C ARG A 440 44.69 -43.20 2.37
N LEU A 441 43.78 -43.49 3.31
CA LEU A 441 43.95 -44.51 4.34
C LEU A 441 42.63 -45.26 4.56
N VAL A 442 42.17 -45.98 3.53
CA VAL A 442 41.41 -47.26 3.61
C VAL A 442 41.80 -48.08 2.39
#